data_AF-A0A952GIX6-F1
#
_entry.id   AF-A0A952GIX6-F1
#
_cell.length_a   1.000
_cell.length_b   1.000
_cell.length_c   1.000
_cell.angle_alpha   90.00
_cell.angle_beta   90.00
_cell.angle_gamma   90.00
#
_symmetry.space_group_name_H-M   'P 1'
#
loop_
_entity.id
_entity.type
_entity.pdbx_description
1 polymer ?
#
loop_
_entity_poly.entity_id
_entity_poly.type
_entity_poly.pdbx_seq_one_letter_code
_entity_poly.pdbx_strand_id
1 'polypeptide(L)'
;MAEELGITGVALRALGRHLYEDDTTRVVEYAYETVWDGPIRHQPEEIAEGRWITLVELADLLTDRSIAFVPDSRQLLARYGVGSSPA
;
A
#
# COMPACT_ATOMS: atom_id res chain seq x y z
N MET A 1 9.37 3.14 -6.49
CA MET A 1 9.23 1.77 -7.05
C MET A 1 10.49 1.24 -7.72
N ALA A 2 11.28 2.05 -8.46
CA ALA A 2 12.49 1.55 -9.12
C ALA A 2 13.50 0.95 -8.13
N GLU A 3 13.73 1.62 -7.00
CA GLU A 3 14.67 1.17 -5.97
C GLU A 3 14.19 -0.10 -5.26
N GLU A 4 12.97 -0.10 -4.72
CA GLU A 4 12.43 -1.20 -3.91
C GLU A 4 11.94 -2.42 -4.71
N LEU A 5 11.34 -2.20 -5.89
CA LEU A 5 10.61 -3.23 -6.66
C LEU A 5 11.18 -3.44 -8.07
N GLY A 6 12.11 -2.61 -8.53
CA GLY A 6 12.65 -2.67 -9.90
C GLY A 6 11.70 -2.20 -11.00
N ILE A 7 10.57 -1.57 -10.67
CA ILE A 7 9.56 -1.11 -11.65
C ILE A 7 9.92 0.30 -12.15
N THR A 8 10.01 0.46 -13.48
CA THR A 8 10.31 1.73 -14.15
C THR A 8 9.42 1.94 -15.36
N GLY A 9 9.27 3.21 -15.81
CA GLY A 9 8.59 3.54 -17.06
C GLY A 9 7.07 3.35 -17.08
N VAL A 10 6.44 3.14 -15.93
CA VAL A 10 4.99 2.91 -15.82
C VAL A 10 4.23 4.20 -15.51
N ALA A 11 3.02 4.31 -16.04
CA ALA A 11 2.12 5.43 -15.77
C ALA A 11 1.49 5.31 -14.37
N LEU A 12 1.56 6.40 -13.60
CA LEU A 12 0.93 6.48 -12.28
C LEU A 12 -0.37 7.29 -12.38
N ARG A 13 -1.48 6.70 -11.90
CA ARG A 13 -2.74 7.43 -11.72
C ARG A 13 -2.81 7.97 -10.30
N ALA A 14 -2.92 9.28 -10.15
CA ALA A 14 -3.11 9.89 -8.84
C ALA A 14 -4.48 9.50 -8.25
N LEU A 15 -4.47 9.10 -6.98
CA LEU A 15 -5.66 8.76 -6.20
C LEU A 15 -6.08 9.86 -5.23
N GLY A 16 -5.13 10.73 -4.84
CA GLY A 16 -5.39 11.84 -3.94
C GLY A 16 -4.24 12.09 -2.97
N ARG A 17 -4.54 12.88 -1.94
CA ARG A 17 -3.61 13.19 -0.85
C ARG A 17 -4.26 12.97 0.49
N HIS A 18 -3.47 12.63 1.49
CA HIS A 18 -3.90 12.34 2.85
C HIS A 18 -2.94 12.99 3.86
N LEU A 19 -3.47 13.51 4.97
CA LEU A 19 -2.64 13.96 6.09
C LEU A 19 -2.72 12.87 7.15
N TYR A 20 -1.59 12.20 7.40
CA TYR A 20 -1.42 11.30 8.52
C TYR A 20 -0.69 12.04 9.65
N GLU A 21 -1.18 11.88 10.88
CA GLU A 21 -0.59 12.46 12.08
C GLU A 21 -0.82 11.54 13.29
N ASP A 22 0.27 11.17 13.96
CA ASP A 22 0.28 10.51 15.27
C ASP A 22 1.37 11.11 16.17
N ASP A 23 1.61 10.50 17.34
CA ASP A 23 2.57 10.99 18.33
C ASP A 23 4.04 10.97 17.85
N THR A 24 4.34 10.28 16.74
CA THR A 24 5.69 10.06 16.19
C THR A 24 5.89 10.63 14.80
N THR A 25 4.82 10.75 14.01
CA THR A 25 4.88 11.00 12.57
C THR A 25 3.81 12.00 12.15
N ARG A 26 4.19 12.98 11.33
CA ARG A 26 3.28 13.90 10.66
C ARG A 26 3.68 14.05 9.20
N VAL A 27 2.82 13.59 8.29
CA VAL A 27 3.16 13.51 6.86
C VAL A 27 1.95 13.80 5.98
N VAL A 28 2.20 14.55 4.90
CA VAL A 28 1.24 14.68 3.80
C VAL A 28 1.62 13.66 2.73
N GLU A 29 0.80 12.64 2.60
CA GLU A 29 0.97 11.55 1.65
C GLU A 29 0.29 11.87 0.33
N TYR A 30 0.88 11.38 -0.76
CA TYR A 30 0.32 11.42 -2.11
C TYR A 30 0.15 9.99 -2.59
N ALA A 31 -1.09 9.58 -2.81
CA ALA A 31 -1.42 8.21 -3.21
C ALA A 31 -1.50 8.10 -4.73
N TYR A 32 -0.90 7.05 -5.26
CA TYR A 32 -0.89 6.71 -6.68
C TYR A 32 -1.20 5.23 -6.86
N GLU A 33 -1.73 4.87 -8.02
CA GLU A 33 -1.86 3.49 -8.45
C GLU A 33 -1.24 3.27 -9.83
N THR A 34 -0.93 2.00 -10.10
CA THR A 34 -0.53 1.50 -11.40
C THR A 34 -0.97 0.06 -11.57
N VAL A 35 -1.05 -0.39 -12.82
CA VAL A 35 -1.17 -1.81 -13.16
C VAL A 35 0.22 -2.31 -13.57
N TRP A 36 0.59 -3.50 -13.10
CA TRP A 36 1.88 -4.12 -13.41
C TRP A 36 1.73 -5.63 -13.52
N ASP A 37 2.15 -6.19 -14.65
CA ASP A 37 2.19 -7.62 -14.95
C ASP A 37 3.62 -8.12 -15.20
N GLY A 38 4.60 -7.22 -15.12
CA GLY A 38 6.02 -7.53 -15.28
C GLY A 38 6.69 -8.11 -14.03
N PRO A 39 8.00 -8.40 -14.11
CA PRO A 39 8.74 -8.94 -12.98
C PRO A 39 8.85 -7.92 -11.83
N ILE A 40 8.89 -8.43 -10.60
CA ILE A 40 9.26 -7.69 -9.39
C ILE A 40 10.66 -8.11 -8.96
N ARG A 41 11.52 -7.15 -8.64
CA ARG A 41 12.85 -7.39 -8.07
C ARG A 41 12.95 -6.66 -6.75
N HIS A 42 12.76 -7.38 -5.65
CA HIS A 42 12.89 -6.81 -4.31
C HIS A 42 14.33 -6.40 -4.02
N GLN A 43 14.48 -5.20 -3.49
CA GLN A 43 15.70 -4.73 -2.86
C GLN A 43 15.76 -5.37 -1.44
N PRO A 44 16.77 -6.20 -1.11
CA PRO A 44 16.76 -6.99 0.12
C PRO A 44 16.86 -6.20 1.43
N GLU A 45 17.47 -5.01 1.42
CA GLU A 45 17.58 -4.12 2.57
C GLU A 45 16.25 -3.41 2.90
N GLU A 46 15.35 -3.25 1.93
CA GLU A 46 14.05 -2.57 2.07
C GLU A 46 12.87 -3.56 2.14
N ILE A 47 12.90 -4.63 1.34
CA ILE A 47 11.76 -5.55 1.15
C ILE A 47 12.16 -6.99 1.44
N ALA A 48 11.67 -7.53 2.56
CA ALA A 48 11.88 -8.92 2.93
C ALA A 48 11.05 -9.90 2.09
N GLU A 49 9.79 -9.55 1.80
CA GLU A 49 8.88 -10.36 1.00
C GLU A 49 7.78 -9.50 0.35
N GLY A 50 7.11 -10.08 -0.65
CA GLY A 50 6.00 -9.46 -1.36
C GLY A 50 5.26 -10.50 -2.19
N ARG A 51 3.95 -10.33 -2.32
CA ARG A 51 3.07 -11.21 -3.10
C ARG A 51 1.89 -10.44 -3.66
N TRP A 52 1.36 -10.92 -4.78
CA TRP A 52 0.07 -10.48 -5.28
C TRP A 52 -1.05 -11.09 -4.44
N ILE A 53 -2.02 -10.26 -4.06
CA ILE A 53 -3.24 -10.66 -3.37
C ILE A 53 -4.43 -9.93 -3.97
N THR A 54 -5.60 -10.53 -3.85
CA THR A 54 -6.87 -9.91 -4.18
C THR A 54 -7.24 -8.84 -3.15
N LEU A 55 -8.16 -7.93 -3.51
CA LEU A 55 -8.69 -6.95 -2.56
C LEU A 55 -9.46 -7.60 -1.40
N VAL A 56 -10.04 -8.80 -1.63
CA VAL A 56 -10.71 -9.58 -0.58
C VAL A 56 -9.69 -10.11 0.43
N GLU A 57 -8.62 -10.74 -0.04
CA GLU A 57 -7.55 -11.21 0.84
C GLU A 57 -6.89 -10.05 1.59
N LEU A 58 -6.68 -8.90 0.94
CA LEU A 58 -6.16 -7.71 1.61
C LEU A 58 -7.12 -7.21 2.71
N ALA A 59 -8.43 -7.17 2.43
CA ALA A 59 -9.43 -6.81 3.42
C ALA A 59 -9.38 -7.75 4.65
N ASP A 60 -9.29 -9.06 4.42
CA ASP A 60 -9.18 -10.06 5.49
C ASP A 60 -7.91 -9.85 6.33
N LEU A 61 -6.75 -9.65 5.69
CA LEU A 61 -5.47 -9.36 6.38
C LEU A 61 -5.55 -8.06 7.21
N LEU A 62 -6.27 -7.05 6.73
CA LEU A 62 -6.44 -5.80 7.46
C LEU A 62 -7.30 -5.97 8.73
N THR A 63 -8.20 -6.97 8.78
CA THR A 63 -8.98 -7.27 9.99
C THR A 63 -8.13 -7.93 11.09
N ASP A 64 -7.09 -8.67 10.71
CA ASP A 64 -6.17 -9.28 11.66
C ASP A 64 -5.25 -8.22 12.27
N ARG A 65 -5.42 -8.01 13.58
CA ARG A 65 -4.64 -7.03 14.36
C ARG A 65 -3.26 -7.56 14.75
N SER A 66 -3.00 -8.85 14.61
CA SER A 66 -1.67 -9.44 14.82
C SER A 66 -0.72 -9.13 13.66
N ILE A 67 -1.24 -8.78 12.49
CA ILE A 67 -0.45 -8.38 11.33
C ILE A 67 -0.14 -6.88 11.40
N ALA A 68 1.15 -6.57 11.48
CA ALA A 68 1.65 -5.20 11.53
C ALA A 68 1.68 -4.58 10.13
N PHE A 69 0.59 -3.94 9.71
CA PHE A 69 0.65 -2.92 8.67
C PHE A 69 1.01 -1.57 9.29
N VAL A 70 1.80 -0.77 8.57
CA VAL A 70 2.14 0.60 9.00
C VAL A 70 0.85 1.41 9.19
N PRO A 71 0.70 2.17 10.30
CA PRO A 71 -0.55 2.85 10.64
C PRO A 71 -1.09 3.80 9.56
N ASP A 72 -0.21 4.50 8.86
CA ASP A 72 -0.55 5.45 7.80
C ASP A 72 -1.21 4.74 6.60
N SER A 73 -0.63 3.63 6.16
CA SER A 73 -1.11 2.78 5.08
C SER A 73 -2.46 2.16 5.43
N ARG A 74 -2.68 1.75 6.69
CA ARG A 74 -4.00 1.27 7.15
C ARG A 74 -5.06 2.36 7.03
N GLN A 75 -4.75 3.60 7.45
CA GLN A 75 -5.69 4.71 7.36
C GLN A 75 -5.99 5.11 5.90
N LEU A 76 -4.95 5.12 5.05
CA LEU A 76 -5.07 5.41 3.64
C LEU A 76 -5.95 4.38 2.91
N LEU A 77 -5.72 3.08 3.14
CA LEU A 77 -6.49 1.99 2.52
C LEU A 77 -7.98 2.01 2.94
N ALA A 78 -8.27 2.32 4.21
CA ALA A 78 -9.63 2.49 4.68
C ALA A 78 -10.37 3.63 3.95
N ARG A 79 -9.68 4.72 3.60
CA ARG A 79 -10.25 5.83 2.81
C ARG A 79 -10.65 5.40 1.39
N TYR A 80 -9.95 4.43 0.82
CA TYR A 80 -10.25 3.89 -0.51
C TYR A 80 -11.23 2.70 -0.48
N GLY A 81 -11.86 2.42 0.67
CA GLY A 81 -12.89 1.37 0.80
C GLY A 81 -12.33 -0.06 0.83
N VAL A 82 -11.02 -0.22 1.05
CA VAL A 82 -10.43 -1.54 1.29
C VAL A 82 -10.71 -1.93 2.73
N GLY A 83 -11.37 -3.07 2.96
CA GLY A 83 -11.77 -3.52 4.30
C GLY A 83 -13.16 -3.07 4.76
N SER A 84 -13.87 -2.25 4.00
CA SER A 84 -15.33 -2.11 4.15
C SER A 84 -16.02 -3.24 3.41
N SER A 85 -16.85 -4.03 4.10
CA SER A 85 -17.72 -5.01 3.44
C SER A 85 -18.50 -4.30 2.32
N PRO A 86 -18.60 -4.86 1.10
CA PRO A 86 -19.55 -4.36 0.13
C PRO A 86 -20.95 -4.44 0.78
N ALA A 87 -21.71 -3.35 0.68
CA ALA A 87 -23.13 -3.33 1.00
C ALA A 87 -23.93 -4.07 -0.07
#